data_AF-A0A659UJ81-F1
#
_entry.id   AF-A0A659UJ81-F1
#
_cell.length_a   1.000
_cell.length_b   1.000
_cell.length_c   1.000
_cell.angle_alpha   90.00
_cell.angle_beta   90.00
_cell.angle_gamma   90.00
#
_symmetry.space_group_name_H-M   'P 1'
#
loop_
_entity.id
_entity.type
_entity.pdbx_description
1 polymer ?
#
loop_
_entity_poly.entity_id
_entity_poly.type
_entity_poly.pdbx_seq_one_letter_code
_entity_poly.pdbx_strand_id
1 'polypeptide(L)'
;DELLRAGPKRIFGYHLCDWLAQTRDVLLDRGMMGDGVADLRTIRAAVEAAGHDGPSEVEVFSSQNWGRRGPGHVLDICVERFRSVC
;
A
#
# COMPACT_ATOMS: atom_id res chain seq x y z
N ASP A 1 4.71 -5.08 18.27
CA ASP A 1 5.98 -5.08 19.03
C ASP A 1 7.18 -4.61 18.23
N GLU A 2 7.52 -5.22 17.10
CA GLU A 2 8.72 -4.85 16.33
C GLU A 2 8.72 -3.41 15.78
N LEU A 3 7.59 -2.92 15.26
CA LEU A 3 7.50 -1.55 14.76
C LEU A 3 7.69 -0.52 15.88
N LEU A 4 7.03 -0.72 17.03
CA LEU A 4 7.21 0.12 18.21
C LEU A 4 8.66 0.12 18.71
N ARG A 5 9.33 -1.05 18.66
CA ARG A 5 10.75 -1.19 19.01
C ARG A 5 11.66 -0.45 18.03
N ALA A 6 11.32 -0.41 16.74
CA ALA A 6 12.08 0.34 15.74
C ALA A 6 12.00 1.86 16.00
N GLY A 7 10.79 2.35 16.29
CA GLY A 7 10.52 3.75 16.57
C GLY A 7 10.75 4.68 15.36
N PRO A 8 10.55 6.00 15.55
CA PRO A 8 10.55 6.98 14.45
C PRO A 8 11.91 7.11 13.76
N LYS A 9 13.01 6.76 14.45
CA LYS A 9 14.38 6.92 13.93
C LYS A 9 14.80 5.83 12.94
N ARG A 10 13.95 4.81 12.72
CA ARG A 10 14.29 3.63 11.90
C ARG A 10 13.25 3.30 10.84
N ILE A 11 12.12 4.00 10.80
CA ILE A 11 11.06 3.82 9.82
C ILE A 11 11.05 5.04 8.90
N PHE A 12 11.80 4.95 7.79
CA PHE A 12 12.00 6.08 6.88
C PHE A 12 10.92 6.20 5.80
N GLY A 13 10.14 5.14 5.56
CA GLY A 13 9.11 5.13 4.54
C GLY A 13 8.08 4.05 4.78
N TYR A 14 6.90 4.24 4.19
CA TYR A 14 5.78 3.32 4.26
C TYR A 14 5.19 3.14 2.86
N HIS A 15 5.52 2.01 2.22
CA HIS A 15 5.02 1.66 0.90
C HIS A 15 3.70 0.91 1.02
N LEU A 16 2.73 1.31 0.21
CA LEU A 16 1.34 0.91 0.28
C LEU A 16 0.91 0.26 -1.04
N CYS A 17 0.42 -0.96 -0.92
CA CYS A 17 -0.24 -1.73 -1.98
C CYS A 17 -1.18 -2.73 -1.32
N ASP A 18 -1.74 -3.67 -2.08
CA ASP A 18 -2.54 -4.76 -1.54
C ASP A 18 -2.06 -6.13 -2.03
N TRP A 19 -2.42 -7.17 -1.27
CA TRP A 19 -2.15 -8.56 -1.61
C TRP A 19 -3.38 -9.21 -2.22
N LEU A 20 -3.36 -9.56 -3.50
CA LEU A 20 -4.46 -10.28 -4.13
C LEU A 20 -4.53 -11.72 -3.58
N ALA A 21 -5.74 -12.16 -3.18
CA ALA A 21 -5.96 -13.50 -2.63
C ALA A 21 -5.45 -14.63 -3.55
N GLN A 22 -5.53 -14.40 -4.86
CA GLN A 22 -5.04 -15.29 -5.90
C GLN A 22 -3.92 -14.63 -6.70
N THR A 23 -2.89 -14.11 -6.01
CA THR A 23 -1.74 -13.48 -6.68
C THR A 23 -1.10 -14.45 -7.68
N ARG A 24 -0.87 -13.99 -8.91
CA ARG A 24 -0.34 -14.82 -10.00
C ARG A 24 1.16 -14.63 -10.19
N ASP A 25 1.71 -13.53 -9.69
CA ASP A 25 3.13 -13.19 -9.76
C ASP A 25 3.53 -12.40 -8.51
N VAL A 26 4.59 -12.86 -7.83
CA VAL A 26 5.04 -12.29 -6.56
C VAL A 26 5.58 -10.86 -6.70
N LEU A 27 6.01 -10.46 -7.91
CA LEU A 27 6.54 -9.14 -8.19
C LEU A 27 5.52 -8.28 -8.95
N LEU A 28 4.94 -8.82 -10.01
CA LEU A 28 4.22 -8.06 -11.04
C LEU A 28 2.68 -8.14 -10.96
N ASP A 29 2.13 -8.65 -9.85
CA ASP A 29 0.69 -8.79 -9.63
C ASP A 29 0.23 -8.22 -8.27
N ARG A 30 0.83 -7.11 -7.83
CA ARG A 30 0.37 -6.38 -6.65
C ARG A 30 -1.03 -5.78 -6.90
N GLY A 31 -1.84 -5.75 -5.85
CA GLY A 31 -3.18 -5.16 -5.88
C GLY A 31 -3.16 -3.65 -5.63
N MET A 32 -4.14 -2.95 -6.21
CA MET A 32 -4.51 -1.61 -5.76
C MET A 32 -5.20 -1.73 -4.40
N MET A 33 -5.06 -0.72 -3.54
CA MET A 33 -5.65 -0.75 -2.19
C MET A 33 -7.15 -1.07 -2.22
N GLY A 34 -7.54 -2.09 -1.46
CA GLY A 34 -8.92 -2.57 -1.35
C GLY A 34 -9.33 -3.64 -2.37
N ASP A 35 -8.47 -4.00 -3.33
CA ASP A 35 -8.71 -5.13 -4.23
C ASP A 35 -8.21 -6.46 -3.62
N GLY A 36 -7.37 -6.40 -2.58
CA GLY A 36 -6.74 -7.56 -1.96
C GLY A 36 -7.30 -7.91 -0.59
N VAL A 37 -6.48 -8.60 0.19
CA VAL A 37 -6.83 -9.14 1.52
C VAL A 37 -5.96 -8.60 2.64
N ALA A 38 -5.05 -7.67 2.36
CA ALA A 38 -4.21 -7.09 3.40
C ALA A 38 -5.07 -6.17 4.30
N ASP A 39 -4.82 -6.24 5.62
CA ASP A 39 -5.45 -5.32 6.57
C ASP A 39 -4.68 -3.99 6.60
N LEU A 40 -4.94 -3.16 5.59
CA LEU A 40 -4.24 -1.89 5.39
C LEU A 40 -4.39 -0.93 6.57
N ARG A 41 -5.59 -0.89 7.18
CA ARG A 41 -5.88 0.01 8.31
C ARG A 41 -5.06 -0.36 9.54
N THR A 42 -4.99 -1.65 9.86
CA THR A 42 -4.20 -2.12 11.00
C THR A 42 -2.71 -1.92 10.78
N ILE A 43 -2.21 -2.19 9.56
CA ILE A 43 -0.79 -1.98 9.22
C ILE A 43 -0.43 -0.49 9.35
N ARG A 44 -1.25 0.40 8.76
CA ARG A 44 -1.05 1.85 8.85
C ARG A 44 -1.05 2.33 10.29
N ALA A 45 -2.04 1.93 11.08
CA ALA A 45 -2.13 2.31 12.50
C ALA A 45 -0.89 1.86 13.28
N ALA A 46 -0.33 0.69 12.99
CA ALA A 46 0.88 0.20 13.65
C ALA A 46 2.14 0.98 13.25
N VAL A 47 2.23 1.42 11.99
CA VAL A 47 3.34 2.25 11.48
C VAL A 47 3.27 3.67 12.06
N GLU A 48 2.09 4.28 12.08
CA GLU A 48 1.86 5.59 12.69
C GLU A 48 2.11 5.56 14.20
N ALA A 49 1.65 4.52 14.90
CA ALA A 49 1.90 4.34 16.34
C ALA A 49 3.39 4.16 16.67
N ALA A 50 4.19 3.65 15.73
CA ALA A 50 5.65 3.59 15.86
C ALA A 50 6.36 4.93 15.64
N GLY A 51 5.61 5.99 15.29
CA GLY A 51 6.11 7.36 15.15
C GLY A 51 6.48 7.75 13.73
N HIS A 52 6.10 6.98 12.71
CA HIS A 52 6.24 7.44 11.33
C HIS A 52 5.15 8.48 11.00
N ASP A 53 5.58 9.68 10.62
CA ASP A 53 4.72 10.83 10.28
C ASP A 53 4.85 11.27 8.80
N GLY A 54 5.56 10.46 8.00
CA GLY A 54 5.78 10.70 6.59
C GLY A 54 4.61 10.30 5.69
N PRO A 55 4.75 10.49 4.36
CA PRO A 55 3.73 10.10 3.40
C PRO A 55 3.59 8.57 3.30
N SER A 56 2.37 8.11 2.99
CA SER A 56 2.15 6.76 2.49
C SER A 56 2.41 6.72 0.98
N GLU A 57 3.38 5.92 0.55
CA GLU A 57 3.80 5.83 -0.85
C GLU A 57 3.09 4.69 -1.56
N VAL A 58 2.20 4.99 -2.50
CA VAL A 58 1.48 3.95 -3.27
C VAL A 58 2.43 3.32 -4.29
N GLU A 59 2.79 2.04 -4.10
CA GLU A 59 3.75 1.30 -4.93
C GLU A 59 3.14 -0.01 -5.47
N VAL A 60 2.60 0.04 -6.69
CA VAL A 60 1.89 -1.08 -7.32
C VAL A 60 2.55 -1.52 -8.62
N PHE A 61 3.10 -2.74 -8.64
CA PHE A 61 3.56 -3.41 -9.85
C PHE A 61 2.48 -4.38 -10.34
N SER A 62 1.86 -4.08 -11.48
CA SER A 62 0.69 -4.82 -11.97
C SER A 62 0.70 -4.95 -13.50
N SER A 63 1.59 -5.79 -14.03
CA SER A 63 1.89 -5.86 -15.48
C SER A 63 0.70 -6.29 -16.36
N GLN A 64 -0.22 -7.07 -15.79
CA GLN A 64 -1.38 -7.61 -16.50
C GLN A 64 -2.69 -6.87 -16.20
N ASN A 65 -2.66 -5.87 -15.32
CA ASN A 65 -3.85 -5.09 -14.94
C ASN A 65 -3.53 -3.58 -14.87
N TRP A 66 -3.16 -3.04 -13.71
CA TRP A 66 -3.04 -1.57 -13.53
C TRP A 66 -1.97 -0.94 -14.42
N GLY A 67 -0.89 -1.65 -14.73
CA GLY A 67 0.15 -1.22 -15.67
C GLY A 67 -0.28 -1.16 -17.14
N ARG A 68 -1.48 -1.66 -17.48
CA ARG A 68 -2.07 -1.55 -18.83
C ARG A 68 -3.13 -0.44 -18.94
N ARG A 69 -3.46 0.23 -17.83
CA ARG A 69 -4.47 1.29 -17.78
C ARG A 69 -3.82 2.66 -18.00
N GLY A 70 -4.64 3.64 -18.38
CA GLY A 70 -4.17 5.01 -18.56
C GLY A 70 -3.69 5.63 -17.24
N PRO A 71 -2.53 6.29 -17.18
CA PRO A 71 -1.91 6.75 -15.94
C PRO A 71 -2.76 7.75 -15.16
N GLY A 72 -3.51 8.64 -15.83
CA GLY A 72 -4.44 9.56 -15.16
C GLY A 72 -5.52 8.82 -14.38
N HIS A 73 -6.15 7.82 -15.01
CA HIS A 73 -7.16 6.99 -14.34
C HIS A 73 -6.56 6.19 -13.17
N VAL A 74 -5.32 5.68 -13.32
CA VAL A 74 -4.63 5.00 -12.22
C VAL A 74 -4.46 5.94 -11.02
N LEU A 75 -4.01 7.18 -11.24
CA LEU A 75 -3.84 8.16 -10.19
C LEU A 75 -5.16 8.56 -9.53
N ASP A 76 -6.24 8.71 -10.31
CA ASP A 76 -7.57 8.99 -9.76
C ASP A 76 -8.02 7.89 -8.80
N ILE A 77 -7.82 6.62 -9.19
CA ILE A 77 -8.12 5.47 -8.33
C ILE A 77 -7.21 5.43 -7.10
N CYS A 78 -5.90 5.72 -7.25
CA CYS A 78 -5.00 5.78 -6.09
C CYS A 78 -5.53 6.77 -5.03
N VAL A 79 -5.96 7.96 -5.46
CA VAL A 79 -6.51 8.99 -4.55
C VAL A 79 -7.84 8.55 -3.94
N GLU A 80 -8.74 7.99 -4.75
CA GLU A 80 -10.03 7.49 -4.28
C GLU A 80 -9.85 6.40 -3.21
N ARG A 81 -9.00 5.41 -3.48
CA ARG A 81 -8.78 4.27 -2.60
C ARG A 81 -7.99 4.65 -1.36
N PHE A 82 -6.99 5.50 -1.49
CA PHE A 82 -6.29 6.05 -0.34
C PHE A 82 -7.25 6.73 0.65
N ARG A 83 -8.28 7.43 0.17
CA ARG A 83 -9.27 8.11 1.02
C ARG A 83 -10.33 7.19 1.62
N SER A 84 -10.65 6.08 0.96
CA SER A 84 -11.81 5.24 1.32
C SER A 84 -11.45 3.96 2.05
N VAL A 85 -10.30 3.35 1.74
CA VAL A 85 -9.93 2.02 2.26
C VAL A 85 -8.61 1.98 3.02
N CYS A 86 -7.82 3.06 3.00
CA CYS A 86 -6.60 3.20 3.77
C CYS A 86 -6.79 4.03 5.04
#